data_AF-A0A965UX92-F1
#
_entry.id   AF-A0A965UX92-F1
#
_cell.length_a   1.000
_cell.length_b   1.000
_cell.length_c   1.000
_cell.angle_alpha   90.00
_cell.angle_beta   90.00
_cell.angle_gamma   90.00
#
_symmetry.space_group_name_H-M   'P 1'
#
loop_
_entity.id
_entity.type
_entity.pdbx_description
1 polymer ?
#
loop_
_entity_poly.entity_id
_entity_poly.type
_entity_poly.pdbx_seq_one_letter_code
_entity_poly.pdbx_strand_id
1 'polypeptide(L)'
;MVTNKKKFNFPTSLLKQIDECSFGGYILFNFSNKGEPQVYTKFDNQINAMALLYYLNTWGQSIDQLNLEATTDLIARKNEDEDSEEED
;
A
#
# COMPACT_ATOMS: atom_id res chain seq x y z
N MET A 1 6.50 11.63 31.91
CA MET A 1 5.80 12.67 31.14
C MET A 1 4.96 11.96 30.07
N VAL A 2 3.66 11.79 30.31
CA VAL A 2 2.78 11.11 29.32
C VAL A 2 2.50 12.11 28.23
N THR A 3 3.17 11.97 27.08
CA THR A 3 2.83 12.76 25.89
C THR A 3 1.39 12.41 25.53
N ASN A 4 0.46 13.36 25.74
CA ASN A 4 -0.88 13.30 25.18
C ASN A 4 -0.73 13.28 23.64
N LYS A 5 -0.48 12.10 23.06
CA LYS A 5 -0.48 11.88 21.62
C LYS A 5 -1.90 12.20 21.16
N LYS A 6 -2.11 13.41 20.63
CA LYS A 6 -3.37 13.83 20.03
C LYS A 6 -3.91 12.67 19.19
N LYS A 7 -5.21 12.37 19.32
CA LYS A 7 -5.88 11.39 18.46
C LYS A 7 -5.64 11.81 17.01
N PHE A 8 -4.69 11.14 16.33
CA PHE A 8 -4.44 11.37 14.92
C PHE A 8 -5.59 10.73 14.17
N ASN A 9 -6.53 11.58 13.77
CA ASN A 9 -7.59 11.26 12.84
C ASN A 9 -7.28 12.05 11.57
N PHE A 10 -7.45 11.43 10.40
CA PHE A 10 -7.27 12.15 9.13
C PHE A 10 -8.19 13.38 9.11
N PRO A 11 -7.66 14.61 8.95
CA PRO A 11 -8.50 15.80 9.02
C PRO A 11 -9.54 15.81 7.91
N THR A 12 -10.80 16.09 8.26
CA THR A 12 -11.90 16.15 7.28
C THR A 12 -11.65 17.18 6.18
N SER A 13 -10.98 18.29 6.49
CA SER A 13 -10.58 19.30 5.49
C SER A 13 -9.61 18.73 4.46
N LEU A 14 -8.67 17.88 4.88
CA LEU A 14 -7.71 17.25 3.97
C LEU A 14 -8.40 16.18 3.12
N LEU A 15 -9.29 15.38 3.69
CA LEU A 15 -10.10 14.42 2.93
C LEU A 15 -10.94 15.12 1.85
N LYS A 16 -11.43 16.33 2.13
CA LYS A 16 -12.15 17.15 1.15
C LYS A 16 -11.22 17.68 0.04
N GLN A 17 -10.02 18.12 0.38
CA GLN A 17 -9.03 18.55 -0.63
C GLN A 17 -8.59 17.39 -1.53
N ILE A 18 -8.43 16.19 -0.97
CA ILE A 18 -8.15 14.98 -1.74
C ILE A 18 -9.32 14.74 -2.70
N ASP A 19 -10.56 14.74 -2.21
CA ASP A 19 -11.77 14.60 -3.02
C ASP A 19 -11.81 15.57 -4.22
N GLU A 20 -11.55 16.86 -3.97
CA GLU A 20 -11.49 17.92 -4.99
C GLU A 20 -10.42 17.66 -6.08
N CYS A 21 -9.38 16.90 -5.76
CA CYS A 21 -8.27 16.57 -6.67
C CYS A 21 -8.36 15.15 -7.26
N SER A 22 -9.37 14.35 -6.89
CA SER A 22 -9.40 12.90 -7.17
C SER A 22 -10.23 12.50 -8.39
N PHE A 23 -10.75 13.47 -9.17
CA PHE A 23 -11.52 13.28 -10.41
C PHE A 23 -12.21 11.91 -10.55
N GLY A 24 -13.26 11.67 -9.75
CA GLY A 24 -14.02 10.43 -9.78
C GLY A 24 -14.00 9.62 -8.47
N GLY A 25 -12.98 9.82 -7.63
CA GLY A 25 -12.93 9.24 -6.29
C GLY A 25 -11.54 8.81 -5.85
N TYR A 26 -11.41 8.38 -4.59
CA TYR A 26 -10.17 7.87 -4.03
C TYR A 26 -10.39 6.72 -3.07
N ILE A 27 -9.32 5.95 -2.86
CA ILE A 27 -9.16 4.98 -1.78
C ILE A 27 -7.85 5.34 -1.07
N LEU A 28 -7.93 5.68 0.22
CA LEU A 28 -6.79 6.07 1.04
C LEU A 28 -6.62 5.06 2.17
N PHE A 29 -5.50 4.35 2.15
CA PHE A 29 -5.06 3.48 3.24
C PHE A 29 -4.12 4.24 4.17
N ASN A 30 -4.37 4.21 5.47
CA ASN A 30 -3.50 4.83 6.47
C ASN A 30 -3.55 4.06 7.80
N PHE A 31 -2.77 4.53 8.77
CA PHE A 31 -2.85 4.06 10.15
C PHE A 31 -3.34 5.16 11.09
N SER A 32 -4.05 4.78 12.14
CA SER A 32 -4.42 5.66 13.24
C SER A 32 -3.21 5.96 14.14
N ASN A 33 -3.36 6.86 15.12
CA ASN A 33 -2.32 7.07 16.15
C ASN A 33 -2.00 5.83 17.00
N LYS A 34 -2.82 4.78 16.93
CA LYS A 34 -2.60 3.50 17.60
C LYS A 34 -1.95 2.45 16.70
N GLY A 35 -1.67 2.78 15.44
CA GLY A 35 -1.19 1.81 14.45
C GLY A 35 -2.28 0.89 13.91
N GLU A 36 -3.56 1.21 14.14
CA GLU A 36 -4.67 0.45 13.58
C GLU A 36 -4.89 0.88 12.11
N PRO A 37 -5.04 -0.07 11.17
CA PRO A 37 -5.29 0.26 9.78
C PRO A 37 -6.65 0.94 9.62
N GLN A 38 -6.70 1.92 8.74
CA GLN A 38 -7.88 2.71 8.41
C GLN A 38 -7.99 2.87 6.90
N VAL A 39 -9.22 2.94 6.41
CA VAL A 39 -9.51 3.16 5.00
C VAL A 39 -10.53 4.28 4.88
N TYR A 40 -10.21 5.28 4.07
CA TYR A 40 -11.13 6.33 3.65
C TYR A 40 -11.44 6.17 2.17
N THR A 41 -12.71 6.19 1.81
CA THR A 41 -13.14 6.07 0.42
C THR A 41 -14.13 7.16 0.06
N LYS A 42 -14.05 7.60 -1.19
CA LYS A 42 -15.08 8.42 -1.81
C LYS A 42 -15.17 8.10 -3.29
N PHE A 43 -16.38 8.04 -3.82
CA PHE A 43 -16.64 7.78 -5.22
C PHE A 43 -17.79 8.67 -5.68
N ASP A 44 -17.63 9.30 -6.84
CA ASP A 44 -18.69 10.14 -7.41
C ASP A 44 -19.84 9.30 -7.96
N ASN A 45 -19.53 8.10 -8.46
CA ASN A 45 -20.49 7.14 -8.98
C ASN A 45 -19.96 5.70 -8.91
N GLN A 46 -20.84 4.74 -9.21
CA GLN A 46 -20.52 3.31 -9.16
C GLN A 46 -19.45 2.89 -10.18
N ILE A 47 -19.39 3.52 -11.36
CA ILE A 47 -18.40 3.21 -12.39
C ILE A 47 -17.00 3.56 -11.90
N ASN A 48 -16.83 4.72 -11.29
CA ASN A 48 -15.56 5.15 -10.72
C ASN A 48 -15.11 4.24 -9.57
N ALA A 49 -16.05 3.81 -8.71
CA ALA A 49 -15.76 2.84 -7.65
C ALA A 49 -15.23 1.52 -8.22
N MET A 50 -15.89 0.99 -9.25
CA MET A 50 -15.46 -0.25 -9.91
C MET A 50 -14.11 -0.10 -10.62
N ALA A 51 -13.87 1.03 -11.28
CA ALA A 51 -12.60 1.30 -11.95
C ALA A 51 -11.45 1.36 -10.93
N LEU A 52 -11.59 2.09 -9.83
CA LEU A 52 -10.57 2.17 -8.78
C LEU A 52 -10.33 0.82 -8.11
N LEU A 53 -11.38 0.03 -7.87
CA LEU A 53 -11.24 -1.31 -7.32
C LEU A 53 -10.48 -2.24 -8.29
N TYR A 54 -10.77 -2.17 -9.59
CA TYR A 54 -10.03 -2.91 -10.60
C TYR A 54 -8.54 -2.55 -10.59
N TYR A 55 -8.22 -1.26 -10.65
CA TYR A 55 -6.83 -0.79 -10.59
C TYR A 55 -6.12 -1.23 -9.29
N LEU A 56 -6.80 -1.16 -8.15
CA LEU A 56 -6.25 -1.61 -6.87
C LEU A 56 -5.90 -3.10 -6.89
N ASN A 57 -6.79 -3.95 -7.41
CA ASN A 57 -6.56 -5.39 -7.49
C ASN A 57 -5.40 -5.72 -8.43
N THR A 58 -5.33 -5.08 -9.60
CA THR A 58 -4.23 -5.27 -10.55
C THR A 58 -2.90 -4.80 -9.97
N TRP A 59 -2.90 -3.67 -9.26
CA TRP A 59 -1.70 -3.18 -8.58
C TRP A 59 -1.23 -4.16 -7.49
N GLY A 60 -2.14 -4.67 -6.66
CA GLY A 60 -1.82 -5.67 -5.64
C GLY A 60 -1.14 -6.90 -6.23
N GLN A 61 -1.72 -7.46 -7.30
CA GLN A 61 -1.14 -8.60 -8.01
C GLN A 61 0.25 -8.30 -8.58
N SER A 62 0.46 -7.09 -9.12
CA SER A 62 1.75 -6.68 -9.67
C SER A 62 2.81 -6.55 -8.58
N ILE A 63 2.46 -6.04 -7.40
CA ILE A 63 3.35 -5.96 -6.25
C ILE A 63 3.70 -7.35 -5.72
N ASP A 64 2.74 -8.27 -5.65
CA ASP A 64 3.00 -9.65 -5.24
C ASP A 64 3.99 -10.34 -6.19
N GLN A 65 3.85 -10.11 -7.50
CA GLN A 65 4.80 -10.61 -8.49
C GLN A 65 6.21 -10.04 -8.28
N LEU A 66 6.34 -8.72 -8.09
CA LEU A 66 7.64 -8.08 -7.83
C LEU A 66 8.30 -8.62 -6.56
N ASN A 67 7.52 -8.86 -5.51
CA ASN A 67 8.03 -9.45 -4.27
C ASN A 67 8.50 -10.90 -4.48
N LEU A 68 7.78 -11.68 -5.30
CA LEU A 68 8.16 -13.04 -5.64
C LEU A 68 9.49 -13.05 -6.42
N GLU A 69 9.59 -12.22 -7.46
CA GLU A 69 10.81 -12.07 -8.27
C GLU A 69 12.01 -11.67 -7.40
N ALA A 70 11.84 -10.66 -6.55
CA ALA A 70 12.90 -10.23 -5.63
C ALA A 70 13.33 -11.35 -4.66
N THR A 71 12.38 -12.16 -4.18
CA THR A 71 12.69 -13.30 -3.29
C THR A 71 13.42 -14.42 -4.05
N THR A 72 13.00 -14.73 -5.27
CA THR A 72 13.66 -15.72 -6.13
C THR A 72 15.09 -15.30 -6.47
N ASP A 73 15.32 -14.03 -6.81
CA ASP A 73 16.65 -13.51 -7.11
C ASP A 73 17.60 -13.62 -5.90
N LEU A 74 17.09 -13.37 -4.69
CA LEU A 74 17.89 -13.54 -3.46
C LEU A 74 18.26 -14.99 -3.22
N ILE A 75 17.34 -15.93 -3.46
CA ILE A 75 17.61 -17.38 -3.33
C ILE A 75 18.61 -17.83 -4.38
N ALA A 76 18.46 -17.40 -5.63
CA ALA A 76 19.37 -17.75 -6.71
C ALA A 76 20.81 -17.30 -6.43
N ARG A 77 20.99 -16.05 -5.99
CA ARG A 77 22.32 -15.53 -5.60
C ARG A 77 22.92 -16.29 -4.42
N LYS A 78 22.10 -16.61 -3.41
CA LYS A 78 22.56 -17.40 -2.26
C LYS A 78 23.07 -18.78 -2.67
N ASN A 79 22.41 -19.42 -3.63
CA ASN A 79 22.84 -20.73 -4.13
C ASN A 79 24.11 -20.62 -4.99
N GLU A 80 24.27 -19.57 -5.79
CA GLU A 80 25.51 -19.31 -6.53
C GLU A 80 26.71 -19.07 -5.60
N ASP A 81 26.49 -18.37 -4.49
CA ASP A 81 27.53 -18.15 -3.46
C ASP A 81 27.88 -19.48 -2.74
N GLU A 82 26.90 -20.32 -2.40
CA GLU A 82 27.13 -21.63 -1.74
C GLU A 82 27.84 -22.65 -2.63
N ASP A 83 27.53 -22.70 -3.93
CA ASP A 83 28.23 -23.60 -4.88
C ASP A 83 29.70 -23.19 -5.12
N SER A 84 30.06 -21.94 -4.81
CA SER A 84 31.43 -21.42 -4.98
C SER A 84 32.36 -21.66 -3.79
N GLU A 85 31.83 -22.07 -2.64
CA GLU A 85 32.61 -22.38 -1.42
C GLU A 85 32.96 -23.89 -1.27
N GLU A 86 32.41 -24.77 -2.11
CA GLU A 86 32.68 -26.23 -2.07
C GLU A 86 33.82 -26.71 -3.00
N GLU A 87 34.47 -25.82 -3.76
CA GLU A 87 35.55 -26.17 -4.71
C GLU A 87 37.01 -25.96 -4.20
N ASP A 88 37.25 -25.62 -2.92
CA ASP A 88 38.61 -25.50 -2.32
C ASP A 88 38.98 -26.63 -1.32
#